data_AF-A0A6I1W6M1-F1
#
_entry.id   AF-A0A6I1W6M1-F1
#
_cell.length_a   1.000
_cell.length_b   1.000
_cell.length_c   1.000
_cell.angle_alpha   90.00
_cell.angle_beta   90.00
_cell.angle_gamma   90.00
#
_symmetry.space_group_name_H-M   'P 1'
#
loop_
_entity.id
_entity.type
_entity.pdbx_description
1 polymer ?
#
loop_
_entity_poly.entity_id
_entity_poly.type
_entity_poly.pdbx_seq_one_letter_code
_entity_poly.pdbx_strand_id
1 'polypeptide(L)'
;DEQDHLGLLLVSQLRIGTWIELQTNSTCRQRCKLIAIMEPEGRHIFVNRSGVKVVEKSRSDLIGQLRSGTISLLDDRPLFDRALASMIGSLGQYSAH
;
A
#
# COMPACT_ATOMS: atom_id res chain seq x y z
N ASP A 1 18.41 -7.78 0.48
CA ASP A 1 18.55 -6.53 -0.28
C ASP A 1 18.04 -5.33 0.48
N GLU A 2 18.68 -4.17 0.27
CA GLU A 2 18.29 -2.87 0.82
C GLU A 2 16.80 -2.54 0.53
N GLN A 3 16.29 -2.93 -0.64
CA GLN A 3 14.88 -2.74 -1.01
C GLN A 3 13.89 -3.53 -0.14
N ASP A 4 14.26 -4.73 0.32
CA ASP A 4 13.40 -5.54 1.20
C ASP A 4 13.32 -4.91 2.60
N HIS A 5 14.46 -4.40 3.09
CA HIS A 5 14.52 -3.65 4.34
C HIS A 5 13.66 -2.38 4.29
N LEU A 6 13.73 -1.64 3.19
CA LEU A 6 12.90 -0.46 2.95
C LEU A 6 11.40 -0.78 2.89
N GLY A 7 11.02 -1.85 2.18
CA GLY A 7 9.64 -2.31 2.14
C GLY A 7 9.13 -2.73 3.53
N LEU A 8 9.97 -3.38 4.32
CA LEU A 8 9.66 -3.75 5.69
C LEU A 8 9.39 -2.54 6.58
N LEU A 9 10.22 -1.50 6.47
CA LEU A 9 10.03 -0.24 7.21
C LEU A 9 8.70 0.44 6.83
N LEU A 10 8.36 0.49 5.55
CA LEU A 10 7.09 1.05 5.08
C LEU A 10 5.88 0.33 5.62
N VAL A 11 5.85 -1.00 5.49
CA VAL A 11 4.71 -1.79 5.98
C VAL A 11 4.59 -1.71 7.49
N SER A 12 5.72 -1.64 8.21
CA SER A 12 5.73 -1.47 9.67
C SER A 12 5.22 -0.09 10.13
N GLN A 13 5.20 0.90 9.24
CA GLN A 13 4.65 2.23 9.53
C GLN A 13 3.16 2.36 9.17
N LEU A 14 2.56 1.37 8.52
CA LEU A 14 1.13 1.36 8.25
C LEU A 14 0.34 1.36 9.55
N ARG A 15 -0.68 2.21 9.62
CA ARG A 15 -1.58 2.31 10.77
C ARG A 15 -3.01 2.12 10.32
N ILE A 16 -3.85 1.61 11.23
CA ILE A 16 -5.30 1.61 11.02
C ILE A 16 -5.73 3.04 10.67
N GLY A 17 -6.45 3.19 9.57
CA GLY A 17 -6.81 4.48 9.00
C GLY A 17 -6.09 4.83 7.70
N THR A 18 -4.92 4.24 7.43
CA THR A 18 -4.14 4.51 6.22
C THR A 18 -4.90 4.10 4.95
N TRP A 19 -4.90 5.00 3.96
CA TRP A 19 -5.46 4.73 2.65
C TRP A 19 -4.39 4.25 1.68
N ILE A 20 -4.74 3.25 0.88
CA ILE A 20 -3.93 2.73 -0.21
C ILE A 20 -4.76 2.67 -1.48
N GLU A 21 -4.08 2.76 -2.62
CA GLU A 21 -4.61 2.47 -3.93
C GLU A 21 -4.15 1.06 -4.32
N LEU A 22 -5.10 0.15 -4.53
CA LEU A 22 -4.86 -1.21 -4.99
C LEU A 22 -5.25 -1.32 -6.46
N GLN A 23 -4.32 -1.71 -7.32
CA GLN A 23 -4.60 -2.05 -8.70
C GLN A 23 -5.19 -3.46 -8.77
N THR A 24 -6.47 -3.57 -9.11
CA THR A 24 -7.17 -4.87 -9.21
C THR A 24 -7.13 -5.43 -10.63
N ASN A 25 -7.09 -4.56 -11.64
CA ASN A 25 -6.92 -4.90 -13.07
C ASN A 25 -6.05 -3.83 -13.74
N SER A 26 -5.58 -4.09 -14.97
CA SER A 26 -4.71 -3.16 -15.73
C SER A 26 -5.25 -1.72 -15.79
N THR A 27 -6.57 -1.53 -15.75
CA THR A 27 -7.23 -0.22 -15.80
C THR A 27 -8.02 0.16 -14.54
N CYS A 28 -8.21 -0.76 -13.58
CA CYS A 28 -9.01 -0.49 -12.39
C CYS A 28 -8.14 -0.38 -11.15
N ARG A 29 -8.20 0.79 -10.50
CA ARG A 29 -7.60 1.05 -9.20
C ARG A 29 -8.70 1.32 -8.18
N GLN A 30 -8.59 0.67 -7.02
CA GLN A 30 -9.55 0.82 -5.94
C GLN A 30 -8.85 1.35 -4.69
N ARG A 31 -9.42 2.41 -4.13
CA ARG A 31 -8.98 2.92 -2.83
C ARG A 31 -9.50 2.04 -1.72
N CYS A 32 -8.57 1.57 -0.90
CA CYS A 32 -8.87 0.73 0.24
C CYS A 32 -8.28 1.36 1.51
N LYS A 33 -8.98 1.22 2.62
CA LYS A 33 -8.57 1.72 3.93
C LYS A 33 -8.15 0.55 4.80
N LEU A 34 -6.98 0.64 5.42
CA LEU A 34 -6.53 -0.30 6.43
C LEU A 34 -7.41 -0.15 7.68
N ILE A 35 -8.10 -1.22 8.07
CA ILE A 35 -9.00 -1.20 9.25
C ILE A 35 -8.53 -2.09 10.39
N ALA A 36 -7.66 -3.06 10.11
CA ALA A 36 -7.15 -3.96 11.12
C ALA A 36 -5.77 -4.48 10.74
N ILE A 37 -4.93 -4.68 11.75
CA ILE A 37 -3.64 -5.36 11.68
C ILE A 37 -3.75 -6.52 12.67
N MET A 38 -3.66 -7.76 12.18
CA MET A 38 -3.74 -8.97 13.00
C MET A 38 -2.33 -9.44 13.33
N GLU A 39 -2.02 -9.45 14.63
CA GLU A 39 -0.77 -9.95 15.19
C GLU A 39 -0.97 -11.31 15.87
N PRO A 40 0.07 -12.17 15.97
CA PRO A 40 1.45 -11.96 15.52
C PRO A 40 1.67 -12.23 14.02
N GLU A 41 0.65 -12.72 13.31
CA GLU A 41 0.76 -13.14 11.90
C GLU A 41 1.07 -11.99 10.93
N GLY A 42 0.89 -10.73 11.34
CA GLY A 42 1.21 -9.54 10.54
C GLY A 42 0.30 -9.37 9.33
N ARG A 43 -0.96 -9.78 9.45
CA ARG A 43 -1.96 -9.70 8.36
C ARG A 43 -2.70 -8.36 8.42
N HIS A 44 -2.78 -7.69 7.28
CA HIS A 44 -3.38 -6.37 7.14
C HIS A 44 -4.70 -6.50 6.37
N ILE A 45 -5.78 -5.98 6.96
CA ILE A 45 -7.13 -6.06 6.38
C ILE A 45 -7.52 -4.70 5.83
N PHE A 46 -7.82 -4.69 4.53
CA PHE A 46 -8.25 -3.48 3.83
C PHE A 46 -9.70 -3.59 3.38
N VAL A 47 -10.46 -2.52 3.58
CA VAL A 47 -11.85 -2.40 3.15
C VAL A 47 -12.01 -1.30 2.12
N ASN A 48 -13.04 -1.39 1.29
CA ASN A 48 -13.43 -0.31 0.39
C ASN A 48 -14.18 0.81 1.16
N ARG A 49 -14.62 1.84 0.43
CA ARG A 49 -15.44 2.94 0.96
C ARG A 49 -16.74 2.50 1.63
N SER A 50 -17.28 1.33 1.28
CA SER A 50 -18.50 0.77 1.85
C SER A 50 -18.24 -0.09 3.10
N GLY A 51 -16.99 -0.21 3.55
CA GLY A 51 -16.62 -1.04 4.70
C GLY A 51 -16.53 -2.53 4.40
N VAL A 52 -16.64 -2.94 3.13
CA VAL A 52 -16.53 -4.35 2.72
C VAL A 52 -15.06 -4.73 2.59
N LYS A 53 -14.66 -5.86 3.19
CA LYS A 53 -13.29 -6.40 3.05
C LYS A 53 -12.97 -6.66 1.58
N VAL A 54 -11.96 -5.98 1.09
CA VAL A 54 -11.46 -6.12 -0.29
C VAL A 54 -10.36 -7.15 -0.31
N VAL A 55 -9.37 -6.99 0.58
CA VAL A 55 -8.17 -7.80 0.57
C VAL A 55 -7.59 -7.94 1.97
N GLU A 56 -6.98 -9.09 2.22
CA GLU A 56 -6.22 -9.41 3.42
C GLU A 56 -4.83 -9.86 2.98
N LYS A 57 -3.79 -9.11 3.35
CA LYS A 57 -2.42 -9.37 2.90
C LYS A 57 -1.45 -9.48 4.07
N SER A 58 -0.54 -10.44 4.00
CA SER A 58 0.58 -10.53 4.94
C SER A 58 1.61 -9.44 4.67
N ARG A 59 2.46 -9.15 5.66
CA ARG A 59 3.55 -8.18 5.52
C ARG A 59 4.41 -8.40 4.27
N SER A 60 4.80 -9.65 4.00
CA SER A 60 5.63 -9.99 2.83
C SER A 60 4.92 -9.76 1.49
N ASP A 61 3.61 -10.02 1.44
CA ASP A 61 2.80 -9.79 0.23
C ASP A 61 2.63 -8.29 -0.04
N LEU A 62 2.42 -7.48 1.02
CA LEU A 62 2.41 -6.03 0.90
C LEU A 62 3.74 -5.49 0.40
N ILE A 63 4.87 -5.96 0.92
CA ILE A 63 6.20 -5.58 0.44
C ILE A 63 6.33 -5.91 -1.05
N GLY A 64 5.95 -7.11 -1.46
CA GLY A 64 5.97 -7.53 -2.87
C GLY A 64 5.11 -6.65 -3.77
N GLN A 65 3.88 -6.34 -3.34
CA GLN A 65 2.94 -5.52 -4.12
C GLN A 65 3.27 -4.03 -4.14
N LEU A 66 3.87 -3.51 -3.08
CA LEU A 66 4.45 -2.17 -3.08
C LEU A 66 5.58 -2.13 -4.10
N ARG A 67 6.52 -3.08 -4.04
CA ARG A 67 7.65 -3.17 -5.00
C ARG A 67 7.21 -3.31 -6.46
N SER A 68 6.12 -4.03 -6.73
CA SER A 68 5.58 -4.17 -8.09
C SER A 68 4.76 -2.97 -8.57
N GLY A 69 4.49 -1.99 -7.69
CA GLY A 69 3.63 -0.85 -7.99
C GLY A 69 2.13 -1.20 -8.03
N THR A 70 1.74 -2.42 -7.65
CA THR A 70 0.34 -2.86 -7.59
C THR A 70 -0.41 -2.22 -6.42
N ILE A 71 0.31 -1.86 -5.35
CA ILE A 71 -0.20 -1.04 -4.25
C ILE A 71 0.57 0.28 -4.21
N SER A 72 -0.16 1.37 -4.03
CA SER A 72 0.41 2.70 -3.79
C SER A 72 -0.21 3.32 -2.52
N LEU A 73 0.59 3.98 -1.69
CA LEU A 73 0.10 4.68 -0.50
C LEU A 73 -0.55 6.01 -0.91
N LEU A 74 -1.69 6.36 -0.31
CA LEU A 74 -2.44 7.60 -0.61
C LEU A 74 -2.31 8.68 0.49
N ASP A 75 -1.32 8.60 1.38
CA ASP A 75 -1.28 9.47 2.58
C ASP A 75 -0.94 10.95 2.26
N ASP A 76 -1.64 11.84 2.97
CA ASP A 76 -1.66 13.31 2.83
C ASP A 76 -0.62 14.01 3.76
N ARG A 77 0.22 13.26 4.48
CA ARG A 77 1.23 13.84 5.39
C ARG A 77 2.59 14.03 4.72
N PRO A 78 3.21 15.22 4.82
CA PRO A 78 4.53 15.48 4.30
C PRO A 78 5.57 14.99 5.31
N LEU A 79 5.75 13.69 5.45
CA LEU A 79 6.75 13.15 6.38
C LEU A 79 7.64 12.18 5.61
N PHE A 80 8.69 12.76 5.04
CA PHE A 80 9.93 12.10 4.60
C PHE A 80 9.91 11.19 3.35
N ASP A 81 8.75 10.75 2.87
CA ASP A 81 8.70 9.60 1.96
C ASP A 81 8.78 9.90 0.45
N ARG A 82 8.88 11.15 0.00
CA ARG A 82 8.82 11.40 -1.46
C ARG A 82 9.95 10.71 -2.25
N ALA A 83 11.09 10.42 -1.63
CA ALA A 83 12.16 9.60 -2.22
C ALA A 83 11.85 8.09 -2.17
N LEU A 84 11.26 7.61 -1.06
CA LEU A 84 10.95 6.21 -0.84
C LEU A 84 9.70 5.77 -1.62
N ALA A 85 8.67 6.61 -1.62
CA ALA A 85 7.52 6.56 -2.53
C ALA A 85 7.90 6.73 -4.01
N SER A 86 8.95 7.49 -4.35
CA SER A 86 9.41 7.60 -5.76
C SER A 86 10.14 6.34 -6.25
N MET A 87 10.86 5.64 -5.38
CA MET A 87 11.49 4.35 -5.74
C MET A 87 10.47 3.22 -5.91
N ILE A 88 9.37 3.27 -5.16
CA ILE A 88 8.28 2.28 -5.21
C ILE A 88 7.20 2.68 -6.23
N GLY A 89 7.09 3.98 -6.55
CA GLY A 89 6.00 4.59 -7.31
C GLY A 89 6.39 5.14 -8.69
N SER A 90 7.39 4.58 -9.38
CA SER A 90 7.75 5.03 -10.74
C SER A 90 6.86 4.50 -11.87
N LEU A 91 5.63 4.03 -11.59
CA LEU A 91 4.65 3.59 -12.61
C LEU A 91 3.26 4.24 -12.47
N GLY A 92 3.18 5.37 -11.79
CA GLY A 92 1.95 6.15 -11.61
C GLY A 92 1.91 7.50 -12.32
N GLN A 93 2.89 7.86 -13.14
CA GLN A 93 2.83 9.05 -14.00
C GLN A 93 2.50 8.67 -15.44
N TYR A 94 1.22 8.36 -15.65
CA TYR A 94 0.49 8.65 -16.88
C TYR A 94 -0.85 9.18 -16.36
N SER A 95 -1.03 10.49 -16.19
CA SER A 95 -1.41 11.42 -17.26
C SER A 95 -2.46 10.80 -18.18
N ALA A 96 -3.72 11.22 -18.04
CA ALA A 96 -4.44 11.89 -19.12
C ALA A 96 -5.89 12.19 -18.71
N HIS A 97 -6.20 13.49 -18.68
CA HIS A 97 -7.49 14.13 -18.95
C HIS A 97 -8.67 13.93 -17.97
#